data_AF-A0A078J1T3-F1
#
_entry.id   AF-A0A078J1T3-F1
#
_cell.length_a   1.000
_cell.length_b   1.000
_cell.length_c   1.000
_cell.angle_alpha   90.00
_cell.angle_beta   90.00
_cell.angle_gamma   90.00
#
_symmetry.space_group_name_H-M   'P 1'
#
loop_
_entity.id
_entity.type
_entity.pdbx_description
1 polymer ?
#
loop_
_entity_poly.entity_id
_entity_poly.type
_entity_poly.pdbx_seq_one_letter_code
_entity_poly.pdbx_strand_id
1 'polypeptide(L)'
;MAESSLLMFSARDLLATPSHEGLAYFVEKLFKPHETYEYQNAQALYKFCVVNFSNCLTLMLLKVYLHSPDDLIRFRAISLLSEALTGLRNRSFELSPVALDVIKPLLVSCLTMPEAKKPDTKMLRRIVSCVARNAMKLDPHGWDELGDCMLTLVNTDPVRAFNVFLDLPQLHVGFINRFFKHLIEEIEDVLLLNDEQDTDEEYWSLALETAVKLGIQLSNSEKGLDVARVILDTVLKSANLLVRKGEEQLLQRGLAHLVKFLALDANTCRYGRNQCGFLSEFAFKISRIGTHTKEAAMKINQMVTKLESHVSDQAFKLSPSQGFDHDLYNKLKTISAVEILRMVASTTMDDKSREIAIGRLHDMLCDHTSKRAEIDVLEVIQFKKPLMSCLTEVGVTENTFKILGKVVFHVALELLSYQEDKWFELWDYIASECSTQFERTVYIFQCLTMMSDDNEYVIHAVDKLLLEIRTRLNPPGELLVDNSSWVLAFVGGFCAAIHLLELYTKSVAETVDKMVDSVRELVERGMEVGLVRRAFTDLESVVKKQVEWYDGNEYKFIKALLWKLYEIKGLRMESRMVLWRINVVLEKGTPNVDKELPERVLHSNLIE
;
A
#
# COMPACT_ATOMS: atom_id res chain seq x y z
N MET A 1 -4.50 58.94 -13.24
CA MET A 1 -3.12 59.40 -12.96
C MET A 1 -2.97 59.94 -11.54
N ALA A 2 -3.82 60.88 -11.07
CA ALA A 2 -3.74 61.45 -9.70
C ALA A 2 -3.87 60.42 -8.55
N GLU A 3 -4.74 59.42 -8.71
CA GLU A 3 -4.97 58.37 -7.69
C GLU A 3 -3.78 57.42 -7.55
N SER A 4 -3.14 57.04 -8.66
CA SER A 4 -1.92 56.23 -8.66
C SER A 4 -0.72 56.98 -8.07
N SER A 5 -0.62 58.29 -8.25
CA SER A 5 0.42 59.09 -7.59
C SER A 5 0.23 59.19 -6.09
N LEU A 6 -1.02 59.32 -5.61
CA LEU A 6 -1.32 59.36 -4.17
C LEU A 6 -0.93 58.04 -3.48
N LEU A 7 -1.33 56.91 -4.06
CA LEU A 7 -0.97 55.57 -3.55
C LEU A 7 0.55 55.35 -3.54
N MET A 8 1.28 55.87 -4.54
CA MET A 8 2.73 55.80 -4.59
C MET A 8 3.40 56.54 -3.43
N PHE A 9 2.94 57.76 -3.10
CA PHE A 9 3.45 58.53 -1.96
C PHE A 9 3.15 57.82 -0.64
N SER A 10 1.91 57.37 -0.43
CA SER A 10 1.52 56.65 0.79
C SER A 10 2.25 55.33 0.97
N ALA A 11 2.52 54.59 -0.11
CA ALA A 11 3.27 53.34 -0.05
C ALA A 11 4.72 53.57 0.35
N ARG A 12 5.36 54.63 -0.19
CA ARG A 12 6.73 55.01 0.19
C ARG A 12 6.80 55.45 1.65
N ASP A 13 5.87 56.28 2.09
CA ASP A 13 5.82 56.73 3.49
C ASP A 13 5.68 55.54 4.46
N LEU A 14 4.79 54.61 4.12
CA LEU A 14 4.54 53.40 4.92
C LEU A 14 5.73 52.43 4.96
N LEU A 15 6.39 52.20 3.82
CA LEU A 15 7.39 51.13 3.67
C LEU A 15 8.84 51.58 3.74
N ALA A 16 9.15 52.86 3.51
CA ALA A 16 10.51 53.40 3.60
C ALA A 16 10.89 53.77 5.05
N THR A 17 9.91 53.78 5.97
CA THR A 17 10.14 54.07 7.38
C THR A 17 10.86 52.88 8.06
N PRO A 18 11.96 53.11 8.82
CA PRO A 18 12.68 52.02 9.49
C PRO A 18 11.87 51.32 10.59
N SER A 19 10.90 52.00 11.19
CA SER A 19 10.02 51.49 12.24
C SER A 19 8.89 50.61 11.68
N HIS A 20 8.57 49.52 12.38
CA HIS A 20 7.48 48.61 12.05
C HIS A 20 6.11 49.06 12.59
N GLU A 21 6.08 50.04 13.51
CA GLU A 21 4.86 50.49 14.21
C GLU A 21 3.80 51.06 13.25
N GLY A 22 4.23 51.87 12.28
CA GLY A 22 3.32 52.43 11.27
C GLY A 22 2.65 51.36 10.42
N LEU A 23 3.38 50.29 10.08
CA LEU A 23 2.81 49.15 9.36
C LEU A 23 1.94 48.27 10.27
N ALA A 24 2.28 48.11 11.55
CA ALA A 24 1.44 47.39 12.50
C ALA A 24 0.04 48.04 12.61
N TYR A 25 -0.01 49.37 12.76
CA TYR A 25 -1.27 50.11 12.77
C TYR A 25 -2.02 50.00 11.42
N PHE A 26 -1.31 49.99 10.30
CA PHE A 26 -1.91 49.76 8.99
C PHE A 26 -2.51 48.36 8.84
N VAL A 27 -1.84 47.33 9.36
CA VAL A 27 -2.34 45.95 9.36
C VAL A 27 -3.68 45.86 10.09
N GLU A 28 -3.86 46.55 11.22
CA GLU A 28 -5.16 46.56 11.91
C GLU A 28 -6.29 47.11 11.06
N LYS A 29 -6.04 48.15 10.26
CA LYS A 29 -7.03 48.75 9.36
C LYS A 29 -7.51 47.77 8.28
N LEU A 30 -6.66 46.85 7.84
CA LEU A 30 -7.02 45.80 6.87
C LEU A 30 -7.99 44.76 7.43
N PHE A 31 -8.21 44.73 8.75
CA PHE A 31 -9.14 43.81 9.41
C PHE A 31 -10.36 44.52 10.02
N LYS A 32 -10.58 45.80 9.69
CA LYS A 32 -11.84 46.49 9.97
C LYS A 32 -12.98 46.00 9.06
N PRO A 33 -14.25 46.26 9.41
CA PRO A 33 -15.39 45.88 8.55
C PRO A 33 -15.25 46.43 7.13
N HIS A 34 -15.62 45.60 6.14
CA HIS A 34 -15.30 45.83 4.72
C HIS A 34 -15.99 47.09 4.14
N GLU A 35 -17.06 47.54 4.79
CA GLU A 35 -17.86 48.71 4.43
C GLU A 35 -17.22 50.03 4.89
N THR A 36 -16.19 49.96 5.75
CA THR A 36 -15.53 51.17 6.26
C THR A 36 -14.61 51.79 5.21
N TYR A 37 -14.62 53.12 5.12
CA TYR A 37 -13.70 53.88 4.28
C TYR A 37 -12.23 53.59 4.60
N GLU A 38 -11.93 53.36 5.88
CA GLU A 38 -10.58 52.98 6.33
C GLU A 38 -10.12 51.63 5.77
N TYR A 39 -11.00 50.61 5.75
CA TYR A 39 -10.68 49.32 5.15
C TYR A 39 -10.47 49.45 3.64
N GLN A 40 -11.36 50.14 2.93
CA GLN A 40 -11.28 50.27 1.46
C GLN A 40 -9.97 50.95 1.03
N ASN A 41 -9.60 52.03 1.70
CA ASN A 41 -8.33 52.72 1.46
C ASN A 41 -7.12 51.85 1.81
N ALA A 42 -7.16 51.19 2.97
CA ALA A 42 -6.07 50.30 3.39
C ALA A 42 -5.91 49.14 2.41
N GLN A 43 -7.01 48.55 1.94
CA GLN A 43 -7.00 47.44 0.98
C GLN A 43 -6.46 47.88 -0.38
N ALA A 44 -6.85 49.06 -0.87
CA ALA A 44 -6.33 49.63 -2.11
C ALA A 44 -4.81 49.85 -2.02
N LEU A 45 -4.33 50.44 -0.92
CA LEU A 45 -2.91 50.66 -0.67
C LEU A 45 -2.15 49.33 -0.52
N TYR A 46 -2.71 48.35 0.19
CA TYR A 46 -2.09 47.04 0.35
C TYR A 46 -1.94 46.32 -0.99
N LYS A 47 -3.01 46.26 -1.80
CA LYS A 47 -2.95 45.70 -3.16
C LYS A 47 -1.91 46.41 -4.03
N PHE A 48 -1.82 47.73 -3.92
CA PHE A 48 -0.81 48.52 -4.62
C PHE A 48 0.62 48.18 -4.16
N CYS A 49 0.86 48.04 -2.85
CA CYS A 49 2.14 47.64 -2.28
C CYS A 49 2.54 46.21 -2.68
N VAL A 50 1.58 45.28 -2.70
CA VAL A 50 1.83 43.89 -3.14
C VAL A 50 2.35 43.85 -4.57
N VAL A 51 1.83 44.70 -5.47
CA VAL A 51 2.21 44.72 -6.88
C VAL A 51 3.52 45.49 -7.14
N ASN A 52 3.71 46.64 -6.48
CA ASN A 52 4.78 47.57 -6.84
C ASN A 52 5.97 47.58 -5.87
N PHE A 53 5.79 47.08 -4.64
CA PHE A 53 6.78 47.16 -3.56
C PHE A 53 6.90 45.85 -2.78
N SER A 54 6.75 44.71 -3.45
CA SER A 54 6.67 43.39 -2.82
C SER A 54 7.87 43.05 -1.93
N ASN A 55 9.07 43.46 -2.34
CA ASN A 55 10.30 43.29 -1.55
C ASN A 55 10.22 44.01 -0.20
N CYS A 56 9.89 45.31 -0.21
CA CYS A 56 9.79 46.13 1.00
C CYS A 56 8.62 45.70 1.87
N LEU A 57 7.48 45.35 1.27
CA LEU A 57 6.31 44.85 2.00
C LEU A 57 6.63 43.54 2.72
N THR A 58 7.33 42.62 2.06
CA THR A 58 7.78 41.34 2.66
C THR A 58 8.66 41.59 3.87
N LEU A 59 9.68 42.43 3.70
CA LEU A 59 10.60 42.82 4.77
C LEU A 59 9.86 43.41 5.98
N MET A 60 8.96 44.36 5.74
CA MET A 60 8.28 45.08 6.81
C MET A 60 7.24 44.21 7.52
N LEU A 61 6.50 43.35 6.81
CA LEU A 61 5.57 42.41 7.46
C LEU A 61 6.29 41.38 8.33
N LEU A 62 7.49 40.91 7.93
CA LEU A 62 8.32 40.06 8.80
C LEU A 62 8.79 40.80 10.05
N LYS A 63 9.17 42.07 9.94
CA LYS A 63 9.52 42.90 11.11
C LYS A 63 8.34 43.09 12.05
N VAL A 64 7.13 43.30 11.52
CA VAL A 64 5.91 43.37 12.34
C VAL A 64 5.68 42.06 13.07
N TYR A 65 5.81 40.91 12.39
CA TYR A 65 5.69 39.60 13.04
C TYR A 65 6.72 39.41 14.16
N LEU A 66 7.98 39.77 13.91
CA LEU A 66 9.08 39.53 14.84
C LEU A 66 9.05 40.45 16.07
N HIS A 67 8.62 41.71 15.91
CA HIS A 67 8.77 42.75 16.92
C HIS A 67 7.47 43.27 17.53
N SER A 68 6.31 42.98 16.92
CA SER A 68 5.04 43.45 17.50
C SER A 68 4.75 42.73 18.81
N PRO A 69 4.41 43.46 19.88
CA PRO A 69 4.02 42.86 21.16
C PRO A 69 2.62 42.24 21.12
N ASP A 70 1.83 42.46 20.05
CA ASP A 70 0.46 41.99 19.93
C ASP A 70 0.37 40.73 19.03
N ASP A 71 0.01 39.60 19.64
CA ASP A 71 -0.21 38.31 18.99
C ASP A 71 -1.14 38.35 17.78
N LEU A 72 -2.23 39.12 17.87
CA LEU A 72 -3.21 39.23 16.80
C LEU A 72 -2.65 40.01 15.63
N ILE A 73 -1.89 41.09 15.89
CA ILE A 73 -1.19 41.84 14.84
C ILE A 73 -0.11 40.97 14.19
N ARG A 74 0.67 40.21 14.97
CA ARG A 74 1.65 39.24 14.46
C ARG A 74 0.99 38.25 13.49
N PHE A 75 -0.07 37.57 13.94
CA PHE A 75 -0.80 36.60 13.12
C PHE A 75 -1.37 37.24 11.84
N ARG A 76 -1.97 38.43 11.95
CA ARG A 76 -2.51 39.16 10.78
C ARG A 76 -1.42 39.52 9.78
N ALA A 77 -0.25 39.97 10.24
CA ALA A 77 0.87 40.32 9.38
C ALA A 77 1.40 39.11 8.60
N ILE A 78 1.60 37.97 9.28
CA ILE A 78 2.12 36.76 8.64
C ILE A 78 1.08 36.12 7.71
N SER A 79 -0.22 36.25 8.03
CA SER A 79 -1.32 35.84 7.16
C SER A 79 -1.35 36.63 5.85
N LEU A 80 -1.30 37.96 5.94
CA LEU A 80 -1.22 38.83 4.77
C LEU A 80 -0.01 38.50 3.92
N LEU A 81 1.16 38.32 4.55
CA LEU A 81 2.39 37.99 3.84
C LEU A 81 2.30 36.64 3.11
N SER A 82 1.78 35.61 3.78
CA SER A 82 1.61 34.27 3.19
C SER A 82 0.69 34.32 1.96
N GLU A 83 -0.40 35.08 2.03
CA GLU A 83 -1.33 35.29 0.91
C GLU A 83 -0.67 36.05 -0.24
N ALA A 84 0.01 37.17 0.06
CA ALA A 84 0.70 38.00 -0.94
C ALA A 84 1.76 37.19 -1.70
N LEU A 85 2.64 36.49 -0.99
CA LEU A 85 3.69 35.69 -1.61
C LEU A 85 3.13 34.52 -2.42
N THR A 86 2.04 33.90 -1.98
CA THR A 86 1.35 32.85 -2.76
C THR A 86 0.80 33.42 -4.07
N GLY A 87 0.14 34.58 -4.03
CA GLY A 87 -0.38 35.26 -5.22
C GLY A 87 0.72 35.71 -6.18
N LEU A 88 1.82 36.23 -5.66
CA LEU A 88 2.99 36.65 -6.43
C LEU A 88 3.71 35.45 -7.08
N ARG A 89 3.84 34.35 -6.37
CA ARG A 89 4.42 33.10 -6.88
C ARG A 89 3.65 32.57 -8.09
N ASN A 90 2.31 32.66 -8.07
CA ASN A 90 1.48 32.24 -9.20
C ASN A 90 1.63 33.15 -10.44
N ARG A 91 2.19 34.35 -10.27
CA ARG A 91 2.51 35.30 -11.33
C ARG A 91 3.99 35.29 -11.72
N SER A 92 4.75 34.28 -11.25
CA SER A 92 6.19 34.15 -11.49
C SER A 92 7.02 35.36 -11.03
N PHE A 93 6.56 36.07 -9.99
CA PHE A 93 7.34 37.17 -9.41
C PHE A 93 8.53 36.63 -8.61
N GLU A 94 9.66 37.33 -8.70
CA GLU A 94 10.91 36.98 -8.01
C GLU A 94 11.38 38.12 -7.10
N LEU A 95 11.75 37.77 -5.86
CA LEU A 95 12.35 38.71 -4.91
C LEU A 95 13.72 39.14 -5.41
N SER A 96 14.08 40.42 -5.23
CA SER A 96 15.38 40.89 -5.68
C SER A 96 16.51 40.32 -4.81
N PRO A 97 17.72 40.10 -5.36
CA PRO A 97 18.87 39.61 -4.60
C PRO A 97 19.17 40.47 -3.36
N VAL A 98 19.15 41.79 -3.51
CA VAL A 98 19.39 42.76 -2.43
C VAL A 98 18.35 42.63 -1.32
N ALA A 99 17.09 42.33 -1.66
CA ALA A 99 16.05 42.12 -0.65
C ALA A 99 16.24 40.78 0.08
N LEU A 100 16.67 39.73 -0.62
CA LEU A 100 16.91 38.42 -0.03
C LEU A 100 17.99 38.46 1.05
N ASP A 101 19.06 39.25 0.87
CA ASP A 101 20.12 39.40 1.88
C ASP A 101 19.60 39.89 3.24
N VAL A 102 18.52 40.67 3.24
CA VAL A 102 17.89 41.18 4.47
C VAL A 102 16.73 40.29 4.93
N ILE A 103 15.97 39.70 4.00
CA ILE A 103 14.81 38.86 4.31
C ILE A 103 15.23 37.52 4.93
N LYS A 104 16.30 36.89 4.41
CA LYS A 104 16.80 35.60 4.88
C LYS A 104 17.06 35.55 6.40
N PRO A 105 17.89 36.42 7.00
CA PRO A 105 18.17 36.38 8.44
C PRO A 105 16.95 36.72 9.31
N LEU A 106 16.07 37.61 8.83
CA LEU A 106 14.82 37.92 9.53
C LEU A 106 13.88 36.72 9.57
N LEU A 107 13.75 35.99 8.47
CA LEU A 107 12.89 34.82 8.44
C LEU A 107 13.43 33.68 9.30
N VAL A 108 14.75 33.48 9.35
CA VAL A 108 15.39 32.55 10.31
C VAL A 108 15.04 32.94 11.74
N SER A 109 15.11 34.24 12.08
CA SER A 109 14.71 34.74 13.40
C SER A 109 13.22 34.51 13.71
N CYS A 110 12.35 34.60 12.70
CA CYS A 110 10.92 34.30 12.86
C CYS A 110 10.67 32.80 13.14
N LEU A 111 11.45 31.90 12.51
CA LEU A 111 11.31 30.46 12.70
C LEU A 111 11.75 29.98 14.08
N THR A 112 12.78 30.63 14.65
CA THR A 112 13.36 30.29 15.96
C THR A 112 12.66 30.98 17.13
N MET A 113 11.52 31.64 16.89
CA MET A 113 10.73 32.23 17.96
C MET A 113 10.21 31.14 18.92
N PRO A 114 10.46 31.26 20.25
CA PRO A 114 10.05 30.25 21.23
C PRO A 114 8.53 30.06 21.34
N GLU A 115 7.75 31.12 21.09
CA GLU A 115 6.29 31.16 21.32
C GLU A 115 5.46 31.12 20.02
N ALA A 116 6.03 30.63 18.91
CA ALA A 116 5.28 30.56 17.65
C ALA A 116 4.07 29.60 17.77
N LYS A 117 2.86 30.10 17.50
CA LYS A 117 1.63 29.29 17.56
C LYS A 117 1.54 28.34 16.35
N LYS A 118 0.91 27.17 16.50
CA LYS A 118 0.64 26.21 15.41
C LYS A 118 0.13 26.86 14.09
N PRO A 119 -0.83 27.82 14.09
CA PRO A 119 -1.24 28.52 12.87
C PRO A 119 -0.13 29.35 12.21
N ASP A 120 0.75 29.97 12.99
CA ASP A 120 1.89 30.73 12.47
C ASP A 120 2.86 29.81 11.74
N THR A 121 3.14 28.63 12.30
CA THR A 121 4.02 27.62 11.69
C THR A 121 3.59 27.26 10.27
N LYS A 122 2.27 27.11 10.03
CA LYS A 122 1.71 26.84 8.70
C LYS A 122 1.92 27.99 7.71
N MET A 123 1.86 29.23 8.17
CA MET A 123 2.10 30.41 7.33
C MET A 123 3.59 30.61 7.07
N LEU A 124 4.42 30.46 8.11
CA LEU A 124 5.87 30.58 8.05
C LEU A 124 6.48 29.56 7.09
N ARG A 125 6.11 28.27 7.15
CA ARG A 125 6.64 27.26 6.22
C ARG A 125 6.36 27.59 4.75
N ARG A 126 5.21 28.20 4.43
CA ARG A 126 4.87 28.67 3.07
C ARG A 126 5.73 29.87 2.65
N ILE A 127 5.97 30.80 3.57
CA ILE A 127 6.83 31.96 3.33
C ILE A 127 8.26 31.49 3.10
N VAL A 128 8.78 30.59 3.94
CA VAL A 128 10.10 29.96 3.80
C VAL A 128 10.21 29.28 2.44
N SER A 129 9.22 28.46 2.05
CA SER A 129 9.18 27.84 0.72
C SER A 129 9.31 28.85 -0.43
N CYS A 130 8.59 29.98 -0.34
CA CYS A 130 8.64 31.03 -1.36
C CYS A 130 10.00 31.71 -1.41
N VAL A 131 10.57 32.10 -0.26
CA VAL A 131 11.89 32.73 -0.19
C VAL A 131 12.98 31.74 -0.62
N ALA A 132 12.87 30.47 -0.22
CA ALA A 132 13.87 29.44 -0.51
C ALA A 132 13.96 29.18 -2.01
N ARG A 133 12.81 29.16 -2.71
CA ARG A 133 12.79 29.06 -4.17
C ARG A 133 13.52 30.22 -4.85
N ASN A 134 13.37 31.43 -4.33
CA ASN A 134 14.06 32.61 -4.88
C ASN A 134 15.57 32.56 -4.60
N ALA A 135 15.95 32.27 -3.34
CA ALA A 135 17.35 32.20 -2.93
C ALA A 135 18.11 31.08 -3.67
N MET A 136 17.54 29.87 -3.72
CA MET A 136 18.18 28.69 -4.31
C MET A 136 18.22 28.73 -5.84
N LYS A 137 17.36 29.52 -6.49
CA LYS A 137 17.45 29.79 -7.93
C LYS A 137 18.66 30.65 -8.28
N LEU A 138 19.04 31.58 -7.40
CA LEU A 138 20.18 32.49 -7.61
C LEU A 138 21.50 31.82 -7.24
N ASP A 139 21.52 31.12 -6.10
CA ASP A 139 22.67 30.39 -5.61
C ASP A 139 22.18 29.10 -4.91
N PRO A 140 22.52 27.90 -5.42
CA PRO A 140 22.17 26.62 -4.78
C PRO A 140 22.67 26.47 -3.34
N HIS A 141 23.67 27.25 -2.93
CA HIS A 141 24.18 27.35 -1.55
C HIS A 141 23.73 28.63 -0.83
N GLY A 142 22.85 29.42 -1.44
CA GLY A 142 22.58 30.81 -1.07
C GLY A 142 21.80 31.04 0.23
N TRP A 143 21.59 30.00 1.06
CA TRP A 143 20.88 30.13 2.34
C TRP A 143 21.35 29.14 3.40
N ASP A 144 22.66 29.08 3.61
CA ASP A 144 23.30 28.26 4.64
C ASP A 144 22.70 28.45 6.04
N GLU A 145 22.26 29.67 6.38
CA GLU A 145 21.65 30.02 7.67
C GLU A 145 20.34 29.25 7.91
N LEU A 146 19.60 28.93 6.84
CA LEU A 146 18.41 28.08 6.96
C LEU A 146 18.81 26.64 7.27
N GLY A 147 19.93 26.14 6.73
CA GLY A 147 20.43 24.80 7.04
C GLY A 147 20.78 24.65 8.52
N ASP A 148 21.42 25.66 9.10
CA ASP A 148 21.80 25.68 10.53
C ASP A 148 20.56 25.85 11.43
N CYS A 149 19.59 26.66 10.97
CA CYS A 149 18.27 26.77 11.60
C CYS A 149 17.54 25.43 11.60
N MET A 150 17.54 24.70 10.48
CA MET A 150 16.90 23.38 10.37
C MET A 150 17.54 22.37 11.32
N LEU A 151 18.88 22.34 11.42
CA LEU A 151 19.58 21.51 12.40
C LEU A 151 19.14 21.82 13.84
N THR A 152 19.04 23.11 14.18
CA THR A 152 18.57 23.54 15.50
C THR A 152 17.13 23.11 15.75
N LEU A 153 16.25 23.27 14.77
CA LEU A 153 14.84 22.89 14.87
C LEU A 153 14.68 21.37 15.02
N VAL A 154 15.40 20.55 14.27
CA VAL A 154 15.33 19.08 14.42
C VAL A 154 15.65 18.66 15.85
N ASN A 155 16.59 19.34 16.52
CA ASN A 155 16.98 19.00 17.88
C ASN A 155 16.07 19.59 18.98
N THR A 156 15.21 20.56 18.67
CA THR A 156 14.46 21.33 19.69
C THR A 156 12.94 21.32 19.48
N ASP A 157 12.49 21.28 18.23
CA ASP A 157 11.09 21.20 17.80
C ASP A 157 11.01 20.43 16.47
N PRO A 158 11.14 19.08 16.50
CA PRO A 158 11.18 18.27 15.28
C PRO A 158 9.91 18.37 14.43
N VAL A 159 8.74 18.54 15.06
CA VAL A 159 7.46 18.73 14.37
C VAL A 159 7.52 19.98 13.50
N ARG A 160 8.08 21.09 14.01
CA ARG A 160 8.30 22.31 13.21
C ARG A 160 9.31 22.07 12.11
N ALA A 161 10.40 21.36 12.40
CA ALA A 161 11.42 21.03 11.39
C ALA A 161 10.81 20.25 10.21
N PHE A 162 10.08 19.17 10.47
CA PHE A 162 9.41 18.39 9.44
C PHE A 162 8.44 19.24 8.61
N ASN A 163 7.61 20.06 9.27
CA ASN A 163 6.69 20.96 8.58
C ASN A 163 7.40 21.95 7.64
N VAL A 164 8.51 22.54 8.08
CA VAL A 164 9.30 23.45 7.24
C VAL A 164 9.91 22.69 6.08
N PHE A 165 10.55 21.54 6.35
CA PHE A 165 11.18 20.70 5.33
C PHE A 165 10.20 20.27 4.23
N LEU A 166 8.99 19.88 4.61
CA LEU A 166 7.96 19.41 3.68
C LEU A 166 7.51 20.46 2.67
N ASP A 167 7.56 21.75 2.99
CA ASP A 167 7.19 22.80 2.04
C ASP A 167 8.41 23.32 1.23
N LEU A 168 9.65 22.91 1.56
CA LEU A 168 10.83 23.36 0.82
C LEU A 168 10.82 22.91 -0.65
N PRO A 169 11.39 23.71 -1.57
CA PRO A 169 11.54 23.33 -2.98
C PRO A 169 12.56 22.19 -3.17
N GLN A 170 12.91 21.85 -4.41
CA GLN A 170 14.06 20.98 -4.64
C GLN A 170 15.35 21.59 -4.07
N LEU A 171 16.07 20.80 -3.28
CA LEU A 171 17.25 21.20 -2.54
C LEU A 171 18.50 20.53 -3.11
N HIS A 172 19.63 21.24 -3.06
CA HIS A 172 20.91 20.61 -3.34
C HIS A 172 21.32 19.67 -2.19
N VAL A 173 21.92 18.52 -2.50
CA VAL A 173 22.33 17.52 -1.50
C VAL A 173 23.26 18.10 -0.43
N GLY A 174 24.15 19.01 -0.82
CA GLY A 174 25.04 19.71 0.11
C GLY A 174 24.30 20.54 1.18
N PHE A 175 23.14 21.10 0.85
CA PHE A 175 22.30 21.80 1.82
C PHE A 175 21.67 20.83 2.82
N ILE A 176 21.13 19.71 2.33
CA ILE A 176 20.51 18.67 3.16
C ILE A 176 21.51 18.07 4.14
N ASN A 177 22.75 17.82 3.69
CA ASN A 177 23.82 17.22 4.50
C ASN A 177 24.10 17.95 5.82
N ARG A 178 23.75 19.23 5.96
CA ARG A 178 23.93 20.01 7.19
C ARG A 178 23.11 19.48 8.37
N PHE A 179 21.88 19.03 8.11
CA PHE A 179 20.95 18.55 9.13
C PHE A 179 20.52 17.09 8.90
N PHE A 180 20.96 16.48 7.80
CA PHE A 180 20.58 15.14 7.35
C PHE A 180 20.65 14.07 8.45
N LYS A 181 21.76 14.00 9.19
CA LYS A 181 21.98 12.95 10.19
C LYS A 181 20.90 12.97 11.29
N HIS A 182 20.73 14.13 11.93
CA HIS A 182 19.74 14.31 13.00
C HIS A 182 18.32 14.14 12.46
N LEU A 183 18.06 14.57 11.22
CA LEU A 183 16.76 14.38 10.59
C LEU A 183 16.42 12.90 10.39
N ILE A 184 17.38 12.08 9.97
CA ILE A 184 17.16 10.62 9.85
C ILE A 184 17.00 9.98 11.22
N GLU A 185 17.84 10.33 12.20
CA GLU A 185 17.75 9.78 13.56
C GLU A 185 16.34 10.00 14.13
N GLU A 186 15.82 11.22 14.02
CA GLU A 186 14.44 11.51 14.46
C GLU A 186 13.38 10.75 13.64
N ILE A 187 13.54 10.67 12.32
CA ILE A 187 12.62 9.87 11.48
C ILE A 187 12.61 8.41 11.92
N GLU A 188 13.78 7.83 12.19
CA GLU A 188 13.92 6.44 12.64
C GLU A 188 13.31 6.24 14.02
N ASP A 189 13.54 7.18 14.95
CA ASP A 189 12.94 7.15 16.29
C ASP A 189 11.41 7.12 16.21
N VAL A 190 10.80 8.01 15.41
CA VAL A 190 9.34 8.07 15.25
C VAL A 190 8.77 6.88 14.48
N LEU A 191 9.47 6.38 13.46
CA LEU A 191 8.96 5.29 12.61
C LEU A 191 9.21 3.90 13.20
N LEU A 192 10.28 3.68 13.97
CA LEU A 192 10.73 2.35 14.38
C LEU A 192 10.68 2.10 15.90
N LEU A 193 10.85 3.12 16.75
CA LEU A 193 11.07 2.96 18.19
C LEU A 193 9.82 3.20 19.06
N ASN A 194 8.62 3.12 18.49
CA ASN A 194 7.37 3.23 19.25
C ASN A 194 7.12 1.98 20.12
N ASP A 195 7.70 1.98 21.32
CA ASP A 195 7.32 1.15 22.46
C ASP A 195 6.16 1.81 23.24
N GLU A 196 5.13 1.00 23.49
CA GLU A 196 4.03 1.19 24.46
C GLU A 196 3.17 2.48 24.38
N GLN A 197 1.94 2.29 23.86
CA GLN A 197 0.73 3.13 24.01
C GLN A 197 0.78 4.59 23.51
N ASP A 198 -0.10 4.87 22.53
CA ASP A 198 -0.33 6.17 21.86
C ASP A 198 0.79 6.64 20.93
N THR A 199 0.97 5.95 19.81
CA THR A 199 1.58 6.54 18.62
C THR A 199 0.74 7.75 18.19
N ASP A 200 1.28 8.97 18.33
CA ASP A 200 0.64 10.17 17.77
C ASP A 200 0.56 10.02 16.25
N GLU A 201 -0.66 9.76 15.76
CA GLU A 201 -0.95 9.56 14.34
C GLU A 201 -0.51 10.75 13.48
N GLU A 202 -0.65 11.99 14.00
CA GLU A 202 -0.25 13.21 13.29
C GLU A 202 1.28 13.24 13.16
N TYR A 203 2.00 12.86 14.23
CA TYR A 203 3.46 12.86 14.23
C TYR A 203 4.05 11.76 13.36
N TRP A 204 3.51 10.54 13.44
CA TRP A 204 3.96 9.42 12.60
C TRP A 204 3.71 9.70 11.10
N SER A 205 2.54 10.23 10.76
CA SER A 205 2.23 10.60 9.36
C SER A 205 3.17 11.69 8.84
N LEU A 206 3.53 12.64 9.69
CA LEU A 206 4.48 13.71 9.37
C LEU A 206 5.89 13.17 9.14
N ALA A 207 6.33 12.20 9.95
CA ALA A 207 7.62 11.51 9.76
C ALA A 207 7.63 10.71 8.45
N LEU A 208 6.54 10.01 8.11
CA LEU A 208 6.40 9.29 6.85
C LEU A 208 6.52 10.23 5.63
N GLU A 209 5.77 11.33 5.62
CA GLU A 209 5.86 12.34 4.55
C GLU A 209 7.28 12.89 4.42
N THR A 210 7.92 13.18 5.56
CA THR A 210 9.28 13.72 5.61
C THR A 210 10.30 12.73 5.04
N ALA A 211 10.21 11.46 5.44
CA ALA A 211 11.05 10.39 4.95
C ALA A 211 10.93 10.23 3.43
N VAL A 212 9.69 10.17 2.91
CA VAL A 212 9.47 10.04 1.47
C VAL A 212 9.97 11.26 0.71
N LYS A 213 9.72 12.49 1.20
CA LYS A 213 10.29 13.71 0.59
C LYS A 213 11.82 13.69 0.61
N LEU A 214 12.44 13.28 1.70
CA LEU A 214 13.90 13.18 1.81
C LEU A 214 14.46 12.19 0.78
N GLY A 215 13.83 11.02 0.64
CA GLY A 215 14.17 10.04 -0.40
C GLY A 215 14.09 10.63 -1.81
N ILE A 216 13.01 11.37 -2.12
CA ILE A 216 12.86 12.09 -3.39
C ILE A 216 14.00 13.11 -3.60
N GLN A 217 14.34 13.91 -2.59
CA GLN A 217 15.39 14.93 -2.72
C GLN A 217 16.76 14.31 -2.99
N LEU A 218 17.06 13.17 -2.38
CA LEU A 218 18.36 12.49 -2.51
C LEU A 218 18.48 11.65 -3.79
N SER A 219 17.37 11.35 -4.45
CA SER A 219 17.28 10.48 -5.63
C SER A 219 18.06 10.97 -6.85
N ASN A 220 18.36 12.26 -6.95
CA ASN A 220 19.04 12.82 -8.13
C ASN A 220 20.57 12.73 -8.08
N SER A 221 21.17 12.14 -7.04
CA SER A 221 22.63 11.98 -6.93
C SER A 221 23.03 10.54 -6.63
N GLU A 222 24.17 10.06 -7.15
CA GLU A 222 24.65 8.70 -6.90
C GLU A 222 24.81 8.39 -5.41
N LYS A 223 25.46 9.27 -4.65
CA LYS A 223 25.62 9.11 -3.19
C LYS A 223 24.29 9.19 -2.43
N GLY A 224 23.38 10.04 -2.88
CA GLY A 224 22.05 10.17 -2.27
C GLY A 224 21.12 9.01 -2.59
N LEU A 225 21.39 8.26 -3.65
CA LEU A 225 20.58 7.12 -4.07
C LEU A 225 20.67 5.95 -3.08
N ASP A 226 21.88 5.62 -2.59
CA ASP A 226 22.07 4.62 -1.53
C ASP A 226 21.39 5.02 -0.22
N VAL A 227 21.36 6.31 0.09
CA VAL A 227 20.66 6.82 1.26
C VAL A 227 19.15 6.76 1.08
N ALA A 228 18.63 7.17 -0.08
CA ALA A 228 17.21 7.07 -0.39
C ALA A 228 16.69 5.63 -0.26
N ARG A 229 17.54 4.67 -0.62
CA ARG A 229 17.30 3.25 -0.46
C ARG A 229 17.21 2.80 1.00
N VAL A 230 18.07 3.31 1.88
CA VAL A 230 17.98 3.07 3.34
C VAL A 230 16.69 3.65 3.89
N ILE A 231 16.36 4.89 3.54
CA ILE A 231 15.10 5.54 3.95
C ILE A 231 13.89 4.70 3.52
N LEU A 232 13.90 4.19 2.28
CA LEU A 232 12.84 3.32 1.79
C LEU A 232 12.70 2.06 2.64
N ASP A 233 13.81 1.40 2.98
CA ASP A 233 13.80 0.21 3.84
C ASP A 233 13.26 0.52 5.24
N THR A 234 13.66 1.64 5.85
CA THR A 234 13.13 2.14 7.13
C THR A 234 11.61 2.30 7.09
N VAL A 235 11.08 2.98 6.08
CA VAL A 235 9.63 3.17 5.92
C VAL A 235 8.89 1.84 5.75
N LEU A 236 9.44 0.91 4.96
CA LEU A 236 8.84 -0.41 4.75
C LEU A 236 8.89 -1.29 6.01
N LYS A 237 9.95 -1.20 6.80
CA LYS A 237 10.05 -1.87 8.11
C LYS A 237 8.97 -1.35 9.06
N SER A 238 8.81 -0.03 9.14
CA SER A 238 7.76 0.61 9.95
C SER A 238 6.35 0.17 9.52
N ALA A 239 6.06 0.19 8.22
CA ALA A 239 4.77 -0.25 7.69
C ALA A 239 4.48 -1.73 8.02
N ASN A 240 5.47 -2.62 7.87
CA ASN A 240 5.33 -4.03 8.27
C ASN A 240 5.11 -4.21 9.77
N LEU A 241 5.78 -3.40 10.60
CA LEU A 241 5.62 -3.42 12.05
C LEU A 241 4.19 -3.07 12.45
N LEU A 242 3.61 -2.01 11.87
CA LEU A 242 2.22 -1.61 12.11
C LEU A 242 1.23 -2.72 11.72
N VAL A 243 1.41 -3.35 10.56
CA VAL A 243 0.57 -4.49 10.14
C VAL A 243 0.68 -5.66 11.12
N ARG A 244 1.89 -5.99 11.59
CA ARG A 244 2.10 -7.06 12.58
C ARG A 244 1.47 -6.73 13.94
N LYS A 245 1.44 -5.47 14.34
CA LYS A 245 0.78 -4.97 15.56
C LYS A 245 -0.75 -4.86 15.42
N GLY A 246 -1.30 -5.05 14.21
CA GLY A 246 -2.74 -4.88 13.95
C GLY A 246 -3.19 -3.42 13.77
N GLU A 247 -2.23 -2.49 13.61
CA GLU A 247 -2.46 -1.04 13.50
C GLU A 247 -2.53 -0.58 12.02
N GLU A 248 -3.05 -1.41 11.13
CA GLU A 248 -3.11 -1.13 9.70
C GLU A 248 -3.93 0.13 9.36
N GLN A 249 -4.86 0.52 10.24
CA GLN A 249 -5.62 1.79 10.08
C GLN A 249 -4.72 3.02 10.16
N LEU A 250 -3.72 3.03 11.03
CA LEU A 250 -2.76 4.14 11.15
C LEU A 250 -1.92 4.24 9.87
N LEU A 251 -1.43 3.09 9.37
CA LEU A 251 -0.74 3.01 8.09
C LEU A 251 -1.62 3.52 6.93
N GLN A 252 -2.90 3.13 6.89
CA GLN A 252 -3.83 3.56 5.85
C GLN A 252 -4.05 5.08 5.87
N ARG A 253 -4.23 5.67 7.06
CA ARG A 253 -4.40 7.13 7.22
C ARG A 253 -3.13 7.90 6.84
N GLY A 254 -1.97 7.44 7.31
CA GLY A 254 -0.68 8.04 6.94
C GLY A 254 -0.40 7.97 5.44
N LEU A 255 -0.71 6.84 4.78
CA LEU A 255 -0.60 6.73 3.32
C LEU A 255 -1.60 7.65 2.59
N ALA A 256 -2.81 7.85 3.12
CA ALA A 256 -3.77 8.79 2.55
C ALA A 256 -3.29 10.25 2.67
N HIS A 257 -2.61 10.60 3.76
CA HIS A 257 -1.96 11.89 3.96
C HIS A 257 -0.81 12.07 2.95
N LEU A 258 0.08 11.07 2.86
CA LEU A 258 1.17 11.05 1.90
C LEU A 258 0.71 11.25 0.45
N VAL A 259 -0.37 10.58 0.02
CA VAL A 259 -0.92 10.74 -1.33
C VAL A 259 -1.34 12.20 -1.60
N LYS A 260 -2.00 12.86 -0.63
CA LYS A 260 -2.40 14.26 -0.76
C LYS A 260 -1.18 15.19 -0.81
N PHE A 261 -0.20 14.94 0.05
CA PHE A 261 1.06 15.68 0.08
C PHE A 261 1.79 15.56 -1.27
N LEU A 262 2.01 14.34 -1.76
CA LEU A 262 2.73 14.08 -3.00
C LEU A 262 2.08 14.74 -4.23
N ALA A 263 0.75 14.77 -4.29
CA ALA A 263 0.03 15.44 -5.37
C ALA A 263 0.30 16.97 -5.38
N LEU A 264 0.42 17.59 -4.21
CA LEU A 264 0.75 19.01 -4.07
C LEU A 264 2.23 19.28 -4.37
N ASP A 265 3.12 18.43 -3.86
CA ASP A 265 4.56 18.58 -4.02
C ASP A 265 4.98 18.34 -5.48
N ALA A 266 4.40 17.36 -6.18
CA ALA A 266 4.67 17.08 -7.59
C ALA A 266 4.40 18.29 -8.50
N ASN A 267 3.29 19.00 -8.26
CA ASN A 267 2.94 20.22 -8.98
C ASN A 267 3.97 21.35 -8.76
N THR A 268 4.63 21.34 -7.61
CA THR A 268 5.52 22.41 -7.16
C THR A 268 6.97 22.14 -7.54
N CYS A 269 7.43 20.90 -7.35
CA CYS A 269 8.82 20.49 -7.43
C CYS A 269 9.18 19.85 -8.77
N ARG A 270 8.22 19.48 -9.63
CA ARG A 270 8.44 18.82 -10.94
C ARG A 270 9.46 17.68 -10.86
N TYR A 271 8.98 16.49 -10.52
CA TYR A 271 9.86 15.33 -10.32
C TYR A 271 10.59 14.90 -11.59
N GLY A 272 11.89 14.67 -11.45
CA GLY A 272 12.73 14.06 -12.48
C GLY A 272 12.61 12.54 -12.52
N ARG A 273 13.29 11.93 -13.48
CA ARG A 273 13.21 10.47 -13.73
C ARG A 273 13.58 9.62 -12.51
N ASN A 274 14.68 9.96 -11.82
CA ASN A 274 15.13 9.20 -10.64
C ASN A 274 14.15 9.31 -9.47
N GLN A 275 13.56 10.49 -9.28
CA GLN A 275 12.56 10.75 -8.25
C GLN A 275 11.26 9.97 -8.50
N CYS A 276 10.83 9.93 -9.76
CA CYS A 276 9.74 9.08 -10.21
C CYS A 276 10.08 7.58 -9.99
N GLY A 277 11.33 7.17 -10.26
CA GLY A 277 11.81 5.82 -9.99
C GLY A 277 11.72 5.43 -8.52
N PHE A 278 12.17 6.30 -7.61
CA PHE A 278 12.03 6.12 -6.16
C PHE A 278 10.56 5.96 -5.74
N LEU A 279 9.67 6.83 -6.24
CA LEU A 279 8.24 6.79 -5.93
C LEU A 279 7.55 5.53 -6.48
N SER A 280 7.90 5.08 -7.69
CA SER A 280 7.40 3.82 -8.25
C SER A 280 7.83 2.61 -7.41
N GLU A 281 9.09 2.59 -6.98
CA GLU A 281 9.62 1.53 -6.13
C GLU A 281 8.94 1.51 -4.76
N PHE A 282 8.75 2.69 -4.15
CA PHE A 282 7.97 2.85 -2.93
C PHE A 282 6.55 2.31 -3.09
N ALA A 283 5.83 2.74 -4.13
CA ALA A 283 4.48 2.31 -4.40
C ALA A 283 4.38 0.80 -4.64
N PHE A 284 5.32 0.22 -5.39
CA PHE A 284 5.38 -1.22 -5.62
C PHE A 284 5.56 -1.99 -4.30
N LYS A 285 6.54 -1.63 -3.48
CA LYS A 285 6.83 -2.36 -2.24
C LYS A 285 5.74 -2.19 -1.19
N ILE A 286 5.19 -0.97 -1.03
CA ILE A 286 4.13 -0.73 -0.05
C ILE A 286 2.84 -1.46 -0.42
N SER A 287 2.54 -1.65 -1.72
CA SER A 287 1.36 -2.40 -2.20
C SER A 287 1.31 -3.87 -1.76
N ARG A 288 2.45 -4.41 -1.34
CA ARG A 288 2.62 -5.80 -0.88
C ARG A 288 2.53 -5.93 0.64
N ILE A 289 2.36 -4.82 1.37
CA ILE A 289 2.31 -4.78 2.84
C ILE A 289 0.86 -4.55 3.27
N GLY A 290 0.28 -5.46 4.05
CA GLY A 290 -1.12 -5.33 4.49
C GLY A 290 -2.15 -5.63 3.40
N THR A 291 -3.44 -5.49 3.73
CA THR A 291 -4.56 -5.74 2.83
C THR A 291 -5.08 -4.49 2.14
N HIS A 292 -4.85 -3.30 2.70
CA HIS A 292 -5.47 -2.04 2.25
C HIS A 292 -4.51 -1.00 1.65
N THR A 293 -3.22 -1.30 1.55
CA THR A 293 -2.20 -0.37 1.00
C THR A 293 -2.21 -0.28 -0.53
N LYS A 294 -2.80 -1.26 -1.22
CA LYS A 294 -2.88 -1.31 -2.69
C LYS A 294 -3.51 -0.06 -3.31
N GLU A 295 -4.55 0.50 -2.68
CA GLU A 295 -5.24 1.68 -3.22
C GLU A 295 -4.33 2.91 -3.18
N ALA A 296 -3.62 3.14 -2.08
CA ALA A 296 -2.67 4.24 -1.95
C ALA A 296 -1.51 4.09 -2.94
N ALA A 297 -0.95 2.87 -3.04
CA ALA A 297 0.08 2.54 -4.02
C ALA A 297 -0.38 2.80 -5.47
N MET A 298 -1.63 2.42 -5.80
CA MET A 298 -2.21 2.69 -7.11
C MET A 298 -2.31 4.20 -7.38
N LYS A 299 -2.74 5.00 -6.42
CA LYS A 299 -2.82 6.47 -6.56
C LYS A 299 -1.45 7.11 -6.78
N ILE A 300 -0.42 6.65 -6.05
CA ILE A 300 0.96 7.11 -6.22
C ILE A 300 1.48 6.72 -7.61
N ASN A 301 1.29 5.48 -8.05
CA ASN A 301 1.69 5.03 -9.38
C ASN A 301 0.98 5.82 -10.49
N GLN A 302 -0.33 6.04 -10.37
CA GLN A 302 -1.08 6.86 -11.32
C GLN A 302 -0.51 8.28 -11.42
N MET A 303 -0.15 8.90 -10.28
CA MET A 303 0.51 10.21 -10.26
C MET A 303 1.85 10.17 -11.01
N VAL A 304 2.71 9.19 -10.72
CA VAL A 304 4.02 9.04 -11.37
C VAL A 304 3.89 8.82 -12.87
N THR A 305 2.94 8.00 -13.32
CA THR A 305 2.71 7.74 -14.75
C THR A 305 2.21 8.96 -15.53
N LYS A 306 1.48 9.88 -14.89
CA LYS A 306 0.95 11.11 -15.52
C LYS A 306 1.98 12.22 -15.71
N LEU A 307 3.14 12.14 -15.05
CA LEU A 307 4.15 13.21 -15.04
C LEU A 307 5.11 13.23 -16.26
N GLU A 308 4.89 12.38 -17.28
CA GLU A 308 5.59 12.35 -18.58
C GLU A 308 7.11 12.67 -18.57
N SER A 309 7.91 11.69 -18.11
CA SER A 309 9.26 11.43 -18.65
C SER A 309 9.68 9.98 -18.38
N HIS A 310 8.74 9.02 -18.43
CA HIS A 310 9.00 7.65 -18.01
C HIS A 310 9.78 6.87 -19.07
N VAL A 311 11.11 6.96 -18.99
CA VAL A 311 12.01 5.86 -19.37
C VAL A 311 12.49 5.27 -18.05
N SER A 312 12.28 3.97 -17.84
CA SER A 312 12.74 3.26 -16.64
C SER A 312 14.26 3.47 -16.48
N ASP A 313 14.70 4.27 -15.51
CA ASP A 313 16.14 4.45 -15.25
C ASP A 313 16.68 3.29 -14.43
N GLN A 314 17.81 2.74 -14.88
CA GLN A 314 18.48 1.59 -14.27
C GLN A 314 19.16 1.95 -12.94
N ALA A 315 19.30 3.23 -12.60
CA ALA A 315 20.09 3.71 -11.46
C ALA A 315 19.51 3.35 -10.07
N PHE A 316 18.19 3.22 -9.91
CA PHE A 316 17.58 3.00 -8.59
C PHE A 316 17.57 1.55 -8.08
N LYS A 317 18.09 0.61 -8.87
CA LYS A 317 18.07 -0.84 -8.59
C LYS A 317 18.96 -1.21 -7.39
N LEU A 318 18.37 -1.34 -6.19
CA LEU A 318 19.01 -1.97 -5.04
C LEU A 318 19.37 -3.41 -5.38
N SER A 319 20.68 -3.71 -5.30
CA SER A 319 21.31 -5.00 -5.60
C SER A 319 21.33 -5.41 -7.10
N PRO A 320 22.45 -6.02 -7.58
CA PRO A 320 22.55 -6.57 -8.93
C PRO A 320 21.51 -7.66 -9.27
N SER A 321 20.72 -8.10 -8.29
CA SER A 321 19.76 -9.20 -8.42
C SER A 321 18.32 -8.77 -8.78
N GLN A 322 17.96 -7.49 -8.65
CA GLN A 322 16.56 -7.01 -8.87
C GLN A 322 16.37 -6.27 -10.20
N GLY A 323 17.46 -5.91 -10.86
CA GLY A 323 17.40 -5.34 -12.20
C GLY A 323 16.92 -6.32 -13.25
N PHE A 324 17.30 -7.58 -13.10
CA PHE A 324 16.88 -8.67 -13.97
C PHE A 324 15.37 -8.89 -13.87
N ASP A 325 14.80 -8.81 -12.67
CA ASP A 325 13.38 -9.07 -12.41
C ASP A 325 12.44 -8.11 -13.14
N HIS A 326 12.68 -6.80 -13.05
CA HIS A 326 11.85 -5.79 -13.71
C HIS A 326 12.11 -5.77 -15.23
N ASP A 327 13.34 -6.00 -15.66
CA ASP A 327 13.67 -6.09 -17.09
C ASP A 327 13.05 -7.36 -17.70
N LEU A 328 13.07 -8.48 -16.97
CA LEU A 328 12.40 -9.73 -17.32
C LEU A 328 10.88 -9.51 -17.34
N TYR A 329 10.29 -8.95 -16.29
CA TYR A 329 8.85 -8.68 -16.26
C TYR A 329 8.40 -7.75 -17.40
N ASN A 330 9.19 -6.71 -17.71
CA ASN A 330 8.92 -5.83 -18.85
C ASN A 330 9.10 -6.54 -20.20
N LYS A 331 10.10 -7.42 -20.35
CA LYS A 331 10.24 -8.28 -21.54
C LYS A 331 9.05 -9.22 -21.69
N LEU A 332 8.60 -9.80 -20.58
CA LEU A 332 7.44 -10.70 -20.55
C LEU A 332 6.12 -9.97 -20.88
N LYS A 333 6.03 -8.64 -20.76
CA LYS A 333 4.83 -7.88 -21.19
C LYS A 333 4.55 -7.99 -22.69
N THR A 334 5.58 -8.19 -23.50
CA THR A 334 5.45 -8.28 -24.96
C THR A 334 5.38 -9.72 -25.47
N ILE A 335 5.42 -10.70 -24.58
CA ILE A 335 5.43 -12.14 -24.89
C ILE A 335 4.03 -12.71 -24.63
N SER A 336 3.57 -13.63 -25.46
CA SER A 336 2.25 -14.27 -25.27
C SER A 336 2.24 -15.19 -24.06
N ALA A 337 1.06 -15.47 -23.50
CA ALA A 337 0.96 -16.26 -22.29
C ALA A 337 1.49 -17.70 -22.50
N VAL A 338 1.24 -18.31 -23.66
CA VAL A 338 1.81 -19.63 -24.00
C VAL A 338 3.32 -19.60 -24.14
N GLU A 339 3.88 -18.56 -24.75
CA GLU A 339 5.34 -18.43 -24.90
C GLU A 339 6.03 -18.29 -23.54
N ILE A 340 5.45 -17.52 -22.62
CA ILE A 340 5.95 -17.42 -21.24
C ILE A 340 5.99 -18.82 -20.58
N LEU A 341 4.91 -19.59 -20.67
CA LEU A 341 4.88 -20.92 -20.06
C LEU A 341 5.88 -21.87 -20.73
N ARG A 342 6.01 -21.82 -22.06
CA ARG A 342 7.02 -22.61 -22.80
C ARG A 342 8.43 -22.26 -22.36
N MET A 343 8.74 -20.98 -22.17
CA MET A 343 10.06 -20.56 -21.66
C MET A 343 10.31 -21.16 -20.28
N VAL A 344 9.33 -21.07 -19.38
CA VAL A 344 9.42 -21.64 -18.02
C VAL A 344 9.63 -23.15 -18.06
N ALA A 345 8.89 -23.87 -18.91
CA ALA A 345 8.96 -25.33 -19.02
C ALA A 345 10.23 -25.85 -19.72
N SER A 346 10.87 -25.05 -20.58
CA SER A 346 11.99 -25.49 -21.44
C SER A 346 13.36 -24.95 -21.05
N THR A 347 13.44 -23.92 -20.20
CA THR A 347 14.71 -23.28 -19.83
C THR A 347 15.03 -23.46 -18.36
N THR A 348 16.32 -23.66 -18.04
CA THR A 348 16.81 -23.62 -16.66
C THR A 348 16.86 -22.17 -16.18
N MET A 349 15.72 -21.66 -15.75
CA MET A 349 15.59 -20.37 -15.06
C MET A 349 15.95 -20.53 -13.58
N ASP A 350 16.56 -19.51 -12.97
CA ASP A 350 16.67 -19.45 -11.52
C ASP A 350 15.27 -19.29 -10.88
N ASP A 351 15.13 -19.70 -9.62
CA ASP A 351 13.86 -19.74 -8.90
C ASP A 351 13.10 -18.42 -8.93
N LYS A 352 13.84 -17.30 -8.86
CA LYS A 352 13.26 -15.95 -8.79
C LYS A 352 12.73 -15.50 -10.14
N SER A 353 13.53 -15.68 -11.20
CA SER A 353 13.08 -15.42 -12.59
C SER A 353 11.87 -16.28 -12.96
N ARG A 354 11.85 -17.53 -12.48
CA ARG A 354 10.73 -18.47 -12.67
C ARG A 354 9.47 -18.01 -11.94
N GLU A 355 9.58 -17.59 -10.67
CA GLU A 355 8.47 -17.03 -9.90
C GLU A 355 7.86 -15.81 -10.60
N ILE A 356 8.69 -14.92 -11.15
CA ILE A 356 8.26 -13.72 -11.88
C ILE A 356 7.53 -14.09 -13.18
N ALA A 357 8.06 -15.04 -13.94
CA ALA A 357 7.46 -15.49 -15.20
C ALA A 357 6.08 -16.11 -14.97
N ILE A 358 5.96 -17.01 -13.99
CA ILE A 358 4.69 -17.65 -13.63
C ILE A 358 3.73 -16.63 -13.00
N GLY A 359 4.24 -15.67 -12.21
CA GLY A 359 3.44 -14.56 -11.68
C GLY A 359 2.83 -13.70 -12.78
N ARG A 360 3.62 -13.33 -13.80
CA ARG A 360 3.10 -12.59 -14.97
C ARG A 360 2.05 -13.41 -15.72
N LEU A 361 2.30 -14.70 -15.92
CA LEU A 361 1.34 -15.60 -16.57
C LEU A 361 0.02 -15.67 -15.81
N HIS A 362 0.08 -15.81 -14.48
CA HIS A 362 -1.09 -15.77 -13.62
C HIS A 362 -1.88 -14.45 -13.79
N ASP A 363 -1.20 -13.31 -13.82
CA ASP A 363 -1.86 -12.02 -14.00
C ASP A 363 -2.59 -11.91 -15.36
N MET A 364 -1.97 -12.43 -16.44
CA MET A 364 -2.61 -12.49 -17.77
C MET A 364 -3.86 -13.35 -17.78
N LEU A 365 -3.80 -14.54 -17.17
CA LEU A 365 -4.94 -15.45 -17.06
C LEU A 365 -6.05 -14.89 -16.16
N CYS A 366 -5.67 -14.17 -15.10
CA CYS A 366 -6.63 -13.49 -14.23
C CYS A 366 -7.38 -12.37 -14.96
N ASP A 367 -6.67 -11.56 -15.76
CA ASP A 367 -7.30 -10.56 -16.63
C ASP A 367 -8.22 -11.22 -17.65
N HIS A 368 -7.86 -12.40 -18.17
CA HIS A 368 -8.71 -13.17 -19.08
C HIS A 368 -9.98 -13.69 -18.42
N THR A 369 -9.87 -14.41 -17.29
CA THR A 369 -11.04 -14.89 -16.53
C THR A 369 -11.94 -13.74 -16.07
N SER A 370 -11.36 -12.56 -15.78
CA SER A 370 -12.10 -11.35 -15.40
C SER A 370 -12.67 -10.56 -16.60
N LYS A 371 -12.55 -11.08 -17.84
CA LYS A 371 -13.00 -10.45 -19.09
C LYS A 371 -12.38 -9.08 -19.38
N ARG A 372 -11.18 -8.80 -18.86
CA ARG A 372 -10.40 -7.58 -19.12
C ARG A 372 -9.49 -7.70 -20.34
N ALA A 373 -9.08 -8.92 -20.64
CA ALA A 373 -8.33 -9.30 -21.83
C ALA A 373 -8.90 -10.62 -22.37
N GLU A 374 -8.60 -10.95 -23.62
CA GLU A 374 -9.02 -12.21 -24.22
C GLU A 374 -7.78 -12.99 -24.63
N ILE A 375 -7.74 -14.27 -24.25
CA ILE A 375 -6.74 -15.25 -24.70
C ILE A 375 -7.51 -16.23 -25.56
N ASP A 376 -7.03 -16.51 -26.76
CA ASP A 376 -7.69 -17.42 -27.69
C ASP A 376 -7.75 -18.84 -27.09
N VAL A 377 -8.88 -19.53 -27.23
CA VAL A 377 -9.06 -20.87 -26.65
C VAL A 377 -8.06 -21.88 -27.23
N LEU A 378 -7.66 -21.75 -28.50
CA LEU A 378 -6.61 -22.59 -29.09
C LEU A 378 -5.24 -22.30 -28.47
N GLU A 379 -5.03 -21.08 -27.96
CA GLU A 379 -3.86 -20.75 -27.14
C GLU A 379 -3.97 -21.44 -25.77
N VAL A 380 -5.15 -21.43 -25.14
CA VAL A 380 -5.42 -22.11 -23.84
C VAL A 380 -5.14 -23.62 -23.90
N ILE A 381 -5.51 -24.29 -24.99
CA ILE A 381 -5.23 -25.72 -25.20
C ILE A 381 -3.71 -26.00 -25.22
N GLN A 382 -2.90 -25.05 -25.70
CA GLN A 382 -1.45 -25.21 -25.79
C GLN A 382 -0.74 -25.13 -24.43
N PHE A 383 -1.40 -24.69 -23.35
CA PHE A 383 -0.80 -24.64 -22.00
C PHE A 383 -0.63 -26.02 -21.39
N LYS A 384 -1.46 -26.99 -21.77
CA LYS A 384 -1.57 -28.29 -21.09
C LYS A 384 -0.23 -28.98 -20.88
N LYS A 385 0.45 -29.31 -21.99
CA LYS A 385 1.71 -30.06 -21.97
C LYS A 385 2.84 -29.30 -21.24
N PRO A 386 3.10 -28.00 -21.51
CA PRO A 386 4.06 -27.23 -20.73
C PRO A 386 3.72 -27.17 -19.23
N LEU A 387 2.44 -27.04 -18.86
CA LEU A 387 2.05 -26.95 -17.46
C LEU A 387 2.22 -28.28 -16.73
N MET A 388 1.87 -29.40 -17.37
CA MET A 388 2.15 -30.74 -16.83
C MET A 388 3.65 -30.97 -16.62
N SER A 389 4.50 -30.46 -17.51
CA SER A 389 5.95 -30.47 -17.34
C SER A 389 6.40 -29.69 -16.10
N CYS A 390 5.81 -28.51 -15.84
CA CYS A 390 6.12 -27.72 -14.66
C CYS A 390 5.64 -28.37 -13.35
N LEU A 391 4.48 -29.04 -13.37
CA LEU A 391 3.92 -29.72 -12.19
C LEU A 391 4.73 -30.95 -11.77
N THR A 392 5.35 -31.63 -12.73
CA THR A 392 6.18 -32.84 -12.51
C THR A 392 7.64 -32.51 -12.22
N GLU A 393 8.04 -31.23 -12.30
CA GLU A 393 9.40 -30.80 -12.08
C GLU A 393 9.83 -30.91 -10.60
N VAL A 394 10.96 -31.56 -10.38
CA VAL A 394 11.58 -31.70 -9.05
C VAL A 394 12.33 -30.42 -8.70
N GLY A 395 12.20 -29.93 -7.46
CA GLY A 395 12.95 -28.77 -6.98
C GLY A 395 12.25 -27.41 -7.16
N VAL A 396 11.03 -27.35 -7.69
CA VAL A 396 10.24 -26.11 -7.73
C VAL A 396 9.97 -25.56 -6.31
N THR A 397 10.27 -24.29 -6.09
CA THR A 397 10.05 -23.61 -4.80
C THR A 397 8.56 -23.53 -4.43
N GLU A 398 8.26 -23.51 -3.13
CA GLU A 398 6.87 -23.49 -2.63
C GLU A 398 6.06 -22.30 -3.16
N ASN A 399 6.66 -21.10 -3.19
CA ASN A 399 6.00 -19.89 -3.73
C ASN A 399 5.65 -20.05 -5.20
N THR A 400 6.62 -20.49 -6.02
CA THR A 400 6.42 -20.74 -7.45
C THR A 400 5.32 -21.78 -7.67
N PHE A 401 5.34 -22.87 -6.91
CA PHE A 401 4.32 -23.92 -6.98
C PHE A 401 2.93 -23.41 -6.57
N LYS A 402 2.86 -22.53 -5.57
CA LYS A 402 1.59 -21.90 -5.17
C LYS A 402 0.99 -21.05 -6.28
N ILE A 403 1.81 -20.31 -7.03
CA ILE A 403 1.35 -19.53 -8.19
C ILE A 403 0.96 -20.48 -9.34
N LEU A 404 1.74 -21.55 -9.59
CA LEU A 404 1.39 -22.57 -10.58
C LEU A 404 0.00 -23.17 -10.33
N GLY A 405 -0.36 -23.49 -9.09
CA GLY A 405 -1.71 -23.99 -8.78
C GLY A 405 -2.83 -23.02 -9.18
N LYS A 406 -2.61 -21.71 -9.07
CA LYS A 406 -3.56 -20.69 -9.54
C LYS A 406 -3.60 -20.62 -11.07
N VAL A 407 -2.46 -20.75 -11.73
CA VAL A 407 -2.39 -20.87 -13.21
C VAL A 407 -3.17 -22.09 -13.68
N VAL A 408 -2.99 -23.25 -13.04
CA VAL A 408 -3.75 -24.48 -13.32
C VAL A 408 -5.25 -24.23 -13.21
N PHE A 409 -5.70 -23.56 -12.14
CA PHE A 409 -7.12 -23.22 -11.97
C PHE A 409 -7.67 -22.42 -13.15
N HIS A 410 -7.01 -21.35 -13.57
CA HIS A 410 -7.49 -20.52 -14.69
C HIS A 410 -7.55 -21.29 -16.00
N VAL A 411 -6.53 -22.10 -16.31
CA VAL A 411 -6.51 -22.90 -17.53
C VAL A 411 -7.58 -23.99 -17.47
N ALA A 412 -7.77 -24.64 -16.33
CA ALA A 412 -8.78 -25.69 -16.16
C ALA A 412 -10.21 -25.14 -16.27
N LEU A 413 -10.46 -23.98 -15.67
CA LEU A 413 -11.74 -23.26 -15.77
C LEU A 413 -12.09 -22.93 -17.23
N GLU A 414 -11.12 -22.42 -17.99
CA GLU A 414 -11.32 -22.04 -19.38
C GLU A 414 -11.54 -23.27 -20.27
N LEU A 415 -10.76 -24.35 -20.07
CA LEU A 415 -10.95 -25.60 -20.80
C LEU A 415 -12.31 -26.24 -20.52
N LEU A 416 -12.81 -26.19 -19.28
CA LEU A 416 -14.13 -26.71 -18.93
C LEU A 416 -15.26 -25.95 -19.64
N SER A 417 -15.09 -24.64 -19.86
CA SER A 417 -16.07 -23.84 -20.62
C SER A 417 -16.12 -24.24 -22.11
N TYR A 418 -15.05 -24.85 -22.62
CA TYR A 418 -14.92 -25.35 -23.98
C TYR A 418 -15.25 -26.86 -24.02
N GLN A 419 -16.53 -27.20 -24.25
CA GLN A 419 -17.13 -28.53 -24.07
C GLN A 419 -16.45 -29.75 -24.75
N GLU A 420 -15.39 -29.58 -25.52
CA GLU A 420 -14.64 -30.67 -26.15
C GLU A 420 -13.43 -31.16 -25.34
N ASP A 421 -12.95 -30.44 -24.31
CA ASP A 421 -11.63 -30.76 -23.72
C ASP A 421 -11.55 -30.79 -22.18
N LYS A 422 -11.45 -32.00 -21.62
CA LYS A 422 -11.56 -32.32 -20.17
C LYS A 422 -10.24 -32.45 -19.41
N TRP A 423 -9.11 -32.13 -20.04
CA TRP A 423 -7.74 -32.16 -19.47
C TRP A 423 -7.40 -33.40 -18.60
N PHE A 424 -7.60 -34.58 -19.17
CA PHE A 424 -7.37 -35.87 -18.50
C PHE A 424 -6.00 -36.01 -17.82
N GLU A 425 -4.95 -35.47 -18.45
CA GLU A 425 -3.57 -35.52 -17.92
C GLU A 425 -3.44 -34.91 -16.50
N LEU A 426 -4.23 -33.87 -16.20
CA LEU A 426 -4.21 -33.23 -14.87
C LEU A 426 -4.81 -34.15 -13.80
N TRP A 427 -5.94 -34.79 -14.12
CA TRP A 427 -6.60 -35.73 -13.21
C TRP A 427 -5.78 -36.99 -13.02
N ASP A 428 -5.12 -37.50 -14.07
CA ASP A 428 -4.18 -38.62 -13.98
C ASP A 428 -2.97 -38.27 -13.11
N TYR A 429 -2.43 -37.06 -13.22
CA TYR A 429 -1.38 -36.57 -12.32
C TYR A 429 -1.85 -36.55 -10.86
N ILE A 430 -3.06 -36.05 -10.59
CA ILE A 430 -3.62 -36.05 -9.24
C ILE A 430 -3.77 -37.48 -8.71
N ALA A 431 -4.28 -38.40 -9.54
CA ALA A 431 -4.51 -39.78 -9.18
C ALA A 431 -3.22 -40.59 -8.95
N SER A 432 -2.15 -40.27 -9.69
CA SER A 432 -0.88 -41.02 -9.67
C SER A 432 0.11 -40.50 -8.64
N GLU A 433 0.19 -39.18 -8.44
CA GLU A 433 1.18 -38.57 -7.57
C GLU A 433 0.68 -38.30 -6.14
N CYS A 434 -0.61 -38.52 -5.83
CA CYS A 434 -1.15 -38.22 -4.50
C CYS A 434 -0.47 -38.99 -3.35
N SER A 435 0.06 -40.19 -3.60
CA SER A 435 0.74 -40.98 -2.58
C SER A 435 2.19 -40.52 -2.36
N THR A 436 2.90 -40.14 -3.42
CA THR A 436 4.32 -39.76 -3.42
C THR A 436 4.55 -38.27 -3.15
N GLN A 437 3.69 -37.41 -3.69
CA GLN A 437 3.78 -35.95 -3.64
C GLN A 437 2.50 -35.32 -3.05
N PHE A 438 1.94 -35.94 -2.01
CA PHE A 438 0.64 -35.58 -1.42
C PHE A 438 0.39 -34.07 -1.30
N GLU A 439 1.30 -33.32 -0.67
CA GLU A 439 1.10 -31.89 -0.39
C GLU A 439 0.96 -31.06 -1.67
N ARG A 440 1.77 -31.35 -2.68
CA ARG A 440 1.70 -30.69 -3.99
C ARG A 440 0.39 -31.05 -4.68
N THR A 441 0.08 -32.34 -4.73
CA THR A 441 -1.10 -32.87 -5.42
C THR A 441 -2.40 -32.36 -4.80
N VAL A 442 -2.54 -32.44 -3.47
CA VAL A 442 -3.73 -31.97 -2.77
C VAL A 442 -3.86 -30.45 -2.86
N TYR A 443 -2.75 -29.70 -2.87
CA TYR A 443 -2.78 -28.25 -3.10
C TYR A 443 -3.30 -27.90 -4.49
N ILE A 444 -2.83 -28.58 -5.54
CA ILE A 444 -3.37 -28.40 -6.91
C ILE A 444 -4.86 -28.70 -6.93
N PHE A 445 -5.28 -29.82 -6.34
CA PHE A 445 -6.69 -30.19 -6.25
C PHE A 445 -7.52 -29.11 -5.51
N GLN A 446 -7.03 -28.57 -4.39
CA GLN A 446 -7.71 -27.48 -3.66
C GLN A 446 -7.82 -26.19 -4.47
N CYS A 447 -6.94 -25.96 -5.44
CA CYS A 447 -7.03 -24.81 -6.33
C CYS A 447 -8.16 -24.94 -7.35
N LEU A 448 -8.62 -26.16 -7.66
CA LEU A 448 -9.70 -26.44 -8.60
C LEU A 448 -11.07 -26.16 -7.98
N THR A 449 -11.38 -24.87 -7.81
CA THR A 449 -12.60 -24.40 -7.14
C THR A 449 -13.80 -24.22 -8.07
N MET A 450 -13.74 -24.73 -9.29
CA MET A 450 -14.83 -24.71 -10.25
C MET A 450 -15.66 -26.00 -10.17
N MET A 451 -16.94 -25.94 -10.54
CA MET A 451 -17.80 -27.12 -10.68
C MET A 451 -17.24 -28.04 -11.79
N SER A 452 -17.27 -29.35 -11.58
CA SER A 452 -16.85 -30.34 -12.57
C SER A 452 -18.02 -31.26 -12.93
N ASP A 453 -18.51 -31.15 -14.17
CA ASP A 453 -19.65 -31.93 -14.66
C ASP A 453 -19.26 -33.34 -15.15
N ASP A 454 -17.97 -33.66 -15.18
CA ASP A 454 -17.46 -34.87 -15.82
C ASP A 454 -16.99 -35.94 -14.83
N ASN A 455 -17.92 -36.83 -14.52
CA ASN A 455 -17.88 -37.63 -13.32
C ASN A 455 -16.76 -38.70 -13.33
N GLU A 456 -16.53 -39.45 -14.40
CA GLU A 456 -15.75 -40.70 -14.30
C GLU A 456 -14.26 -40.53 -13.96
N TYR A 457 -13.58 -39.57 -14.59
CA TYR A 457 -12.14 -39.33 -14.36
C TYR A 457 -11.87 -38.55 -13.08
N VAL A 458 -12.74 -37.59 -12.77
CA VAL A 458 -12.71 -36.85 -11.51
C VAL A 458 -12.95 -37.81 -10.35
N ILE A 459 -13.93 -38.71 -10.45
CA ILE A 459 -14.17 -39.76 -9.45
C ILE A 459 -12.90 -40.58 -9.22
N HIS A 460 -12.29 -41.13 -10.27
CA HIS A 460 -11.10 -41.98 -10.10
C HIS A 460 -9.93 -41.24 -9.43
N ALA A 461 -9.70 -39.98 -9.79
CA ALA A 461 -8.66 -39.16 -9.17
C ALA A 461 -8.99 -38.81 -7.72
N VAL A 462 -10.23 -38.40 -7.44
CA VAL A 462 -10.67 -38.01 -6.10
C VAL A 462 -10.71 -39.22 -5.18
N ASP A 463 -11.12 -40.41 -5.64
CA ASP A 463 -11.13 -41.63 -4.82
C ASP A 463 -9.73 -41.99 -4.32
N LYS A 464 -8.73 -41.96 -5.20
CA LYS A 464 -7.33 -42.20 -4.80
C LYS A 464 -6.81 -41.12 -3.85
N LEU A 465 -7.08 -39.86 -4.15
CA LEU A 465 -6.68 -38.75 -3.29
C LEU A 465 -7.35 -38.82 -1.92
N LEU A 466 -8.61 -39.24 -1.86
CA LEU A 466 -9.41 -39.34 -0.64
C LEU A 466 -8.91 -40.44 0.29
N LEU A 467 -8.37 -41.54 -0.25
CA LEU A 467 -7.64 -42.54 0.55
C LEU A 467 -6.43 -41.90 1.25
N GLU A 468 -5.62 -41.14 0.52
CA GLU A 468 -4.43 -40.47 1.06
C GLU A 468 -4.77 -39.30 2.01
N ILE A 469 -5.89 -38.61 1.78
CA ILE A 469 -6.44 -37.61 2.71
C ILE A 469 -6.82 -38.30 4.02
N ARG A 470 -7.58 -39.41 3.95
CA ARG A 470 -8.02 -40.13 5.14
C ARG A 470 -6.84 -40.60 5.97
N THR A 471 -5.75 -41.09 5.38
CA THR A 471 -4.57 -41.50 6.15
C THR A 471 -3.91 -40.31 6.87
N ARG A 472 -3.92 -39.12 6.27
CA ARG A 472 -3.32 -37.89 6.82
C ARG A 472 -4.23 -37.02 7.68
N LEU A 473 -5.52 -37.34 7.74
CA LEU A 473 -6.45 -36.80 8.73
C LEU A 473 -6.22 -37.36 10.15
N ASN A 474 -5.33 -38.33 10.33
CA ASN A 474 -4.93 -38.74 11.67
C ASN A 474 -4.19 -37.58 12.38
N PRO A 475 -4.61 -37.15 13.57
CA PRO A 475 -4.00 -36.01 14.26
C PRO A 475 -2.50 -36.16 14.50
N PRO A 476 -1.66 -35.16 14.18
CA PRO A 476 -0.22 -35.22 14.42
C PRO A 476 0.09 -35.35 15.92
N GLY A 477 1.12 -36.11 16.31
CA GLY A 477 1.49 -36.38 17.71
C GLY A 477 2.11 -35.18 18.46
N GLU A 478 2.75 -34.25 17.75
CA GLU A 478 3.42 -33.06 18.33
C GLU A 478 3.09 -31.78 17.53
N LEU A 479 3.14 -30.62 18.19
CA LEU A 479 3.07 -29.30 17.52
C LEU A 479 4.42 -29.00 16.84
N LEU A 480 4.73 -29.71 15.75
CA LEU A 480 5.87 -29.38 14.91
C LEU A 480 5.55 -28.16 14.02
N VAL A 481 6.60 -27.42 13.63
CA VAL A 481 6.51 -26.22 12.78
C VAL A 481 5.88 -26.53 11.40
N ASP A 482 5.91 -27.80 10.99
CA ASP A 482 5.48 -28.27 9.66
C ASP A 482 4.27 -29.24 9.73
N ASN A 483 3.24 -28.90 10.50
CA ASN A 483 1.96 -29.63 10.44
C ASN A 483 1.10 -29.22 9.20
N SER A 484 1.75 -28.82 8.11
CA SER A 484 1.13 -28.41 6.84
C SER A 484 0.30 -29.53 6.23
N SER A 485 0.78 -30.77 6.32
CA SER A 485 0.14 -31.96 5.77
C SER A 485 -1.28 -32.22 6.32
N TRP A 486 -1.50 -32.07 7.63
CA TRP A 486 -2.83 -32.27 8.22
C TRP A 486 -3.81 -31.16 7.78
N VAL A 487 -3.35 -29.92 7.75
CA VAL A 487 -4.16 -28.77 7.28
C VAL A 487 -4.58 -28.99 5.83
N LEU A 488 -3.63 -29.40 4.98
CA LEU A 488 -3.88 -29.73 3.58
C LEU A 488 -4.83 -30.93 3.44
N ALA A 489 -4.70 -31.96 4.28
CA ALA A 489 -5.64 -33.09 4.29
C ALA A 489 -7.05 -32.65 4.71
N PHE A 490 -7.18 -31.79 5.71
CA PHE A 490 -8.48 -31.26 6.17
C PHE A 490 -9.18 -30.45 5.06
N VAL A 491 -8.48 -29.48 4.47
CA VAL A 491 -9.06 -28.64 3.40
C VAL A 491 -9.28 -29.45 2.12
N GLY A 492 -8.37 -30.36 1.78
CA GLY A 492 -8.51 -31.27 0.65
C GLY A 492 -9.70 -32.22 0.82
N GLY A 493 -9.92 -32.73 2.04
CA GLY A 493 -11.07 -33.57 2.38
C GLY A 493 -12.39 -32.84 2.22
N PHE A 494 -12.44 -31.55 2.59
CA PHE A 494 -13.59 -30.70 2.30
C PHE A 494 -13.83 -30.56 0.79
N CYS A 495 -12.80 -30.21 0.01
CA CYS A 495 -12.94 -30.07 -1.45
C CYS A 495 -13.40 -31.39 -2.10
N ALA A 496 -12.85 -32.52 -1.67
CA ALA A 496 -13.22 -33.84 -2.17
C ALA A 496 -14.66 -34.20 -1.82
N ALA A 497 -15.10 -33.87 -0.60
CA ALA A 497 -16.47 -34.11 -0.16
C ALA A 497 -17.49 -33.31 -0.96
N ILE A 498 -17.20 -32.05 -1.29
CA ILE A 498 -18.05 -31.21 -2.17
C ILE A 498 -18.11 -31.82 -3.58
N HIS A 499 -16.98 -32.17 -4.17
CA HIS A 499 -16.93 -32.74 -5.53
C HIS A 499 -17.58 -34.13 -5.66
N LEU A 500 -17.70 -34.89 -4.56
CA LEU A 500 -18.30 -36.24 -4.56
C LEU A 500 -19.71 -36.29 -3.96
N LEU A 501 -20.28 -35.15 -3.57
CA LEU A 501 -21.48 -35.08 -2.75
C LEU A 501 -22.66 -35.87 -3.35
N GLU A 502 -22.86 -35.75 -4.66
CA GLU A 502 -23.98 -36.38 -5.38
C GLU A 502 -23.71 -37.84 -5.78
N LEU A 503 -22.46 -38.29 -5.76
CA LEU A 503 -22.03 -39.54 -6.41
C LEU A 503 -21.64 -40.63 -5.40
N TYR A 504 -21.01 -40.26 -4.27
CA TYR A 504 -20.42 -41.21 -3.31
C TYR A 504 -20.72 -40.86 -1.85
N THR A 505 -22.01 -40.79 -1.57
CA THR A 505 -22.61 -40.40 -0.29
C THR A 505 -21.95 -41.06 0.93
N LYS A 506 -21.69 -42.38 0.87
CA LYS A 506 -21.04 -43.13 1.95
C LYS A 506 -19.56 -42.76 2.16
N SER A 507 -18.79 -42.62 1.07
CA SER A 507 -17.38 -42.26 1.14
C SER A 507 -17.20 -40.83 1.66
N VAL A 508 -18.09 -39.93 1.25
CA VAL A 508 -18.16 -38.55 1.76
C VAL A 508 -18.44 -38.54 3.26
N ALA A 509 -19.45 -39.29 3.73
CA ALA A 509 -19.81 -39.36 5.14
C ALA A 509 -18.65 -39.86 6.02
N GLU A 510 -17.99 -40.95 5.61
CA GLU A 510 -16.81 -41.49 6.32
C GLU A 510 -15.66 -40.47 6.41
N THR A 511 -15.40 -39.72 5.34
CA THR A 511 -14.36 -38.68 5.33
C THR A 511 -14.73 -37.53 6.26
N VAL A 512 -15.99 -37.08 6.23
CA VAL A 512 -16.49 -36.00 7.09
C VAL A 512 -16.44 -36.37 8.55
N ASP A 513 -16.88 -37.58 8.91
CA ASP A 513 -16.83 -38.03 10.30
C ASP A 513 -15.38 -38.11 10.78
N LYS A 514 -14.45 -38.59 9.93
CA LYS A 514 -13.02 -38.57 10.23
C LYS A 514 -12.46 -37.15 10.40
N MET A 515 -12.87 -36.18 9.58
CA MET A 515 -12.46 -34.78 9.74
C MET A 515 -12.94 -34.21 11.09
N VAL A 516 -14.19 -34.45 11.46
CA VAL A 516 -14.78 -33.97 12.73
C VAL A 516 -14.10 -34.63 13.92
N ASP A 517 -13.88 -35.94 13.89
CA ASP A 517 -13.21 -36.68 14.95
C ASP A 517 -11.76 -36.22 15.12
N SER A 518 -11.07 -35.95 14.01
CA SER A 518 -9.71 -35.41 14.00
C SER A 518 -9.62 -34.04 14.67
N VAL A 519 -10.56 -33.13 14.35
CA VAL A 519 -10.64 -31.82 15.02
C VAL A 519 -10.94 -31.99 16.52
N ARG A 520 -11.84 -32.90 16.89
CA ARG A 520 -12.17 -33.17 18.29
C ARG A 520 -10.93 -33.56 19.08
N GLU A 521 -10.15 -34.51 18.58
CA GLU A 521 -8.90 -34.93 19.22
C GLU A 521 -7.89 -33.78 19.35
N LEU A 522 -7.72 -32.97 18.29
CA LEU A 522 -6.80 -31.82 18.33
C LEU A 522 -7.21 -30.74 19.33
N VAL A 523 -8.52 -30.52 19.50
CA VAL A 523 -9.07 -29.60 20.50
C VAL A 523 -8.82 -30.14 21.91
N GLU A 524 -9.08 -31.43 22.15
CA GLU A 524 -8.81 -32.09 23.45
C GLU A 524 -7.32 -32.02 23.82
N ARG A 525 -6.43 -32.08 22.81
CA ARG A 525 -4.98 -31.97 22.98
C ARG A 525 -4.46 -30.52 23.06
N GLY A 526 -5.35 -29.52 22.99
CA GLY A 526 -4.99 -28.10 23.09
C GLY A 526 -4.29 -27.53 21.85
N MET A 527 -4.32 -28.23 20.71
CA MET A 527 -3.65 -27.85 19.45
C MET A 527 -4.50 -26.93 18.56
N GLU A 528 -5.59 -26.38 19.10
CA GLU A 528 -6.58 -25.62 18.34
C GLU A 528 -6.02 -24.32 17.70
N VAL A 529 -5.37 -23.47 18.50
CA VAL A 529 -5.00 -22.09 18.10
C VAL A 529 -4.01 -22.07 16.93
N GLY A 530 -3.12 -23.06 16.88
CA GLY A 530 -2.09 -23.20 15.85
C GLY A 530 -2.55 -23.97 14.62
N LEU A 531 -3.30 -25.06 14.80
CA LEU A 531 -3.58 -26.02 13.73
C LEU A 531 -5.03 -25.96 13.23
N VAL A 532 -6.00 -26.23 14.10
CA VAL A 532 -7.44 -26.25 13.75
C VAL A 532 -7.88 -24.89 13.21
N ARG A 533 -7.49 -23.80 13.87
CA ARG A 533 -7.82 -22.44 13.45
C ARG A 533 -7.26 -22.10 12.06
N ARG A 534 -6.06 -22.58 11.73
CA ARG A 534 -5.46 -22.41 10.39
C ARG A 534 -6.30 -23.16 9.35
N ALA A 535 -6.63 -24.42 9.60
CA ALA A 535 -7.46 -25.21 8.69
C ALA A 535 -8.86 -24.61 8.47
N PHE A 536 -9.50 -24.06 9.52
CA PHE A 536 -10.76 -23.33 9.37
C PHE A 536 -10.62 -22.04 8.55
N THR A 537 -9.49 -21.35 8.68
CA THR A 537 -9.23 -20.12 7.91
C THR A 537 -9.01 -20.44 6.43
N ASP A 538 -8.30 -21.53 6.14
CA ASP A 538 -8.10 -22.00 4.76
C ASP A 538 -9.42 -22.50 4.16
N LEU A 539 -10.23 -23.20 4.94
CA LEU A 539 -11.59 -23.59 4.57
C LEU A 539 -12.48 -22.36 4.27
N GLU A 540 -12.41 -21.30 5.08
CA GLU A 540 -13.12 -20.03 4.82
C GLU A 540 -12.72 -19.43 3.46
N SER A 541 -11.44 -19.51 3.10
CA SER A 541 -10.93 -19.04 1.80
C SER A 541 -11.49 -19.85 0.63
N VAL A 542 -11.56 -21.19 0.78
CA VAL A 542 -12.14 -22.08 -0.25
C VAL A 542 -13.63 -21.79 -0.43
N VAL A 543 -14.40 -21.73 0.66
CA VAL A 543 -15.84 -21.45 0.60
C VAL A 543 -16.11 -20.12 -0.10
N LYS A 544 -15.36 -19.06 0.22
CA LYS A 544 -15.49 -17.75 -0.47
C LYS A 544 -15.30 -17.82 -1.98
N LYS A 545 -14.46 -18.73 -2.48
CA LYS A 545 -14.19 -18.90 -3.92
C LYS A 545 -15.23 -19.75 -4.62
N GLN A 546 -15.84 -20.70 -3.91
CA GLN A 546 -16.77 -21.67 -4.47
C GLN A 546 -18.25 -21.28 -4.32
N VAL A 547 -18.57 -20.39 -3.38
CA VAL A 547 -19.96 -20.11 -2.98
C VAL A 547 -20.88 -19.67 -4.14
N GLU A 548 -20.34 -19.10 -5.21
CA GLU A 548 -21.12 -18.60 -6.34
C GLU A 548 -21.82 -19.70 -7.13
N TRP A 549 -21.33 -20.94 -7.09
CA TRP A 549 -21.92 -22.07 -7.82
C TRP A 549 -22.56 -23.13 -6.92
N TYR A 550 -22.55 -22.96 -5.60
CA TYR A 550 -23.24 -23.87 -4.68
C TYR A 550 -24.75 -23.84 -4.85
N ASP A 551 -25.36 -25.03 -4.84
CA ASP A 551 -26.80 -25.20 -4.84
C ASP A 551 -27.32 -25.67 -3.46
N GLY A 552 -28.54 -26.20 -3.43
CA GLY A 552 -29.17 -26.69 -2.21
C GLY A 552 -28.42 -27.82 -1.53
N ASN A 553 -27.78 -28.70 -2.28
CA ASN A 553 -27.03 -29.85 -1.78
C ASN A 553 -25.75 -29.39 -1.08
N GLU A 554 -24.90 -28.59 -1.75
CA GLU A 554 -23.68 -28.08 -1.11
C GLU A 554 -24.01 -27.19 0.08
N TYR A 555 -25.05 -26.35 -0.01
CA TYR A 555 -25.49 -25.54 1.11
C TYR A 555 -25.84 -26.39 2.33
N LYS A 556 -26.71 -27.42 2.16
CA LYS A 556 -27.11 -28.32 3.25
C LYS A 556 -25.92 -29.07 3.83
N PHE A 557 -25.04 -29.57 2.98
CA PHE A 557 -23.82 -30.28 3.38
C PHE A 557 -22.91 -29.39 4.24
N ILE A 558 -22.60 -28.18 3.78
CA ILE A 558 -21.70 -27.26 4.50
C ILE A 558 -22.34 -26.84 5.83
N LYS A 559 -23.64 -26.56 5.86
CA LYS A 559 -24.35 -26.24 7.12
C LYS A 559 -24.27 -27.38 8.12
N ALA A 560 -24.46 -28.61 7.68
CA ALA A 560 -24.34 -29.80 8.52
C ALA A 560 -22.91 -29.98 9.05
N LEU A 561 -21.89 -29.82 8.20
CA LEU A 561 -20.48 -29.90 8.61
C LEU A 561 -20.14 -28.81 9.63
N LEU A 562 -20.53 -27.55 9.37
CA LEU A 562 -20.29 -26.44 10.30
C LEU A 562 -20.96 -26.72 11.65
N TRP A 563 -22.19 -27.24 11.66
CA TRP A 563 -22.89 -27.58 12.89
C TRP A 563 -22.15 -28.66 13.69
N LYS A 564 -21.74 -29.76 13.04
CA LYS A 564 -20.92 -30.81 13.67
C LYS A 564 -19.61 -30.25 14.29
N LEU A 565 -18.93 -29.34 13.58
CA LEU A 565 -17.71 -28.70 14.08
C LEU A 565 -17.98 -27.75 15.27
N TYR A 566 -19.12 -27.05 15.26
CA TYR A 566 -19.55 -26.17 16.34
C TYR A 566 -19.86 -26.90 17.66
N GLU A 567 -20.37 -28.13 17.55
CA GLU A 567 -20.73 -28.97 18.70
C GLU A 567 -19.52 -29.56 19.44
N ILE A 568 -18.31 -29.46 18.88
CA ILE A 568 -17.09 -29.93 19.52
C ILE A 568 -16.87 -29.17 20.84
N LYS A 569 -16.86 -29.93 21.94
CA LYS A 569 -16.60 -29.41 23.28
C LYS A 569 -15.15 -28.95 23.39
N GLY A 570 -14.94 -27.82 24.07
CA GLY A 570 -13.59 -27.25 24.26
C GLY A 570 -13.12 -26.31 23.15
N LEU A 571 -13.85 -26.21 22.03
CA LEU A 571 -13.52 -25.30 20.94
C LEU A 571 -13.62 -23.83 21.41
N ARG A 572 -12.50 -23.09 21.34
CA ARG A 572 -12.43 -21.69 21.78
C ARG A 572 -13.23 -20.75 20.87
N MET A 573 -13.48 -19.55 21.39
CA MET A 573 -14.27 -18.53 20.71
C MET A 573 -13.63 -18.08 19.39
N GLU A 574 -12.30 -18.05 19.31
CA GLU A 574 -11.59 -17.63 18.10
C GLU A 574 -11.87 -18.57 16.91
N SER A 575 -11.83 -19.88 17.12
CA SER A 575 -12.15 -20.85 16.05
C SER A 575 -13.64 -20.88 15.73
N ARG A 576 -14.50 -20.73 16.75
CA ARG A 576 -15.94 -20.54 16.54
C ARG A 576 -16.24 -19.32 15.68
N MET A 577 -15.54 -18.20 15.89
CA MET A 577 -15.69 -17.00 15.06
C MET A 577 -15.34 -17.27 13.59
N VAL A 578 -14.34 -18.11 13.29
CA VAL A 578 -14.03 -18.51 11.91
C VAL A 578 -15.20 -19.28 11.30
N LEU A 579 -15.69 -20.33 11.99
CA LEU A 579 -16.85 -21.09 11.53
C LEU A 579 -18.10 -20.21 11.33
N TRP A 580 -18.28 -19.18 12.18
CA TRP A 580 -19.36 -18.20 12.04
C TRP A 580 -19.22 -17.40 10.76
N ARG A 581 -18.01 -16.91 10.43
CA ARG A 581 -17.77 -16.18 9.18
C ARG A 581 -18.01 -17.06 7.97
N ILE A 582 -17.62 -18.34 8.01
CA ILE A 582 -17.94 -19.30 6.93
C ILE A 582 -19.45 -19.40 6.74
N ASN A 583 -20.20 -19.58 7.83
CA ASN A 583 -21.67 -19.59 7.77
C ASN A 583 -22.23 -18.29 7.19
N VAL A 584 -21.70 -17.12 7.57
CA VAL A 584 -22.14 -15.82 7.01
C VAL A 584 -21.83 -15.70 5.51
N VAL A 585 -20.68 -16.18 5.05
CA VAL A 585 -20.34 -16.21 3.62
C VAL A 585 -21.33 -17.09 2.87
N LEU A 586 -21.58 -18.30 3.39
CA LEU A 586 -22.54 -19.23 2.80
C LEU A 586 -23.94 -18.61 2.71
N GLU A 587 -24.44 -18.04 3.81
CA GLU A 587 -25.75 -17.39 3.86
C GLU A 587 -25.93 -16.26 2.84
N LYS A 588 -24.87 -15.49 2.58
CA LYS A 588 -24.92 -14.36 1.63
C LYS A 588 -24.72 -14.82 0.19
N GLY A 589 -23.89 -15.84 -0.03
CA GLY A 589 -23.50 -16.29 -1.35
C GLY A 589 -24.49 -17.24 -2.03
N THR A 590 -25.41 -17.85 -1.28
CA THR A 590 -26.46 -18.74 -1.82
C THR A 590 -27.87 -18.14 -1.68
N PRO A 591 -28.19 -17.01 -2.35
CA PRO A 591 -29.48 -16.33 -2.19
C PRO A 591 -30.66 -17.12 -2.79
N ASN A 592 -30.38 -18.03 -3.73
CA ASN A 592 -31.39 -18.77 -4.50
C ASN A 592 -31.68 -20.17 -3.94
N VAL A 593 -31.07 -20.54 -2.81
CA VAL A 593 -31.30 -21.82 -2.14
C VAL A 593 -32.43 -21.66 -1.12
N ASP A 594 -33.40 -22.57 -1.13
CA ASP A 594 -34.43 -22.63 -0.08
C ASP A 594 -33.76 -22.92 1.27
N LYS A 595 -33.72 -21.88 2.11
CA LYS A 595 -33.02 -21.89 3.40
C LYS A 595 -33.85 -22.58 4.46
N GLU A 596 -34.09 -23.86 4.29
CA GLU A 596 -34.62 -24.68 5.37
C GLU A 596 -33.52 -24.92 6.40
N LEU A 597 -33.76 -24.48 7.64
CA LEU A 597 -32.94 -24.88 8.77
C LEU A 597 -33.07 -26.40 8.91
N PRO A 598 -31.97 -27.16 9.09
CA PRO A 598 -32.09 -28.58 9.39
C PRO A 598 -32.93 -28.74 10.66
N GLU A 599 -34.15 -29.26 10.53
CA GLU A 599 -34.86 -29.82 11.67
C GLU A 599 -33.95 -30.91 12.26
N ARG A 600 -33.91 -31.00 13.59
CA ARG A 600 -33.04 -31.92 14.35
C ARG A 600 -33.06 -33.33 13.72
N VAL A 601 -32.09 -33.64 12.85
CA VAL A 601 -31.90 -34.98 12.31
C VAL A 601 -31.20 -35.80 13.38
N LEU A 602 -32.00 -36.35 14.29
CA LEU A 602 -31.67 -37.54 15.03
C LEU A 602 -31.12 -38.58 14.04
N HIS A 603 -29.88 -39.01 14.28
CA HIS A 603 -29.25 -40.23 13.76
C HIS A 603 -30.03 -40.99 12.68
N SER A 604 -29.68 -40.80 11.40
CA SER A 604 -29.24 -41.88 10.50
C SER A 604 -29.29 -41.52 9.01
N ASN A 605 -30.05 -40.52 8.56
CA ASN A 605 -30.23 -40.31 7.12
C ASN A 605 -29.94 -38.84 6.76
N LEU A 606 -28.72 -38.58 6.27
CA LEU A 606 -28.34 -37.26 5.74
C LEU A 606 -28.10 -37.28 4.21
N ILE A 607 -28.34 -38.42 3.56
CA ILE A 607 -28.22 -38.55 2.10
C ILE A 607 -29.26 -39.53 1.56
N GLU A 608 -30.53 -39.18 1.72
CA GLU A 608 -31.66 -39.64 0.89
C GLU A 608 -32.45 -38.43 0.41
#